data_AF-A0AAE8MYQ7-F1
#
_entry.id   AF-A0AAE8MYQ7-F1
#
_cell.length_a   1.000
_cell.length_b   1.000
_cell.length_c   1.000
_cell.angle_alpha   90.00
_cell.angle_beta   90.00
_cell.angle_gamma   90.00
#
_symmetry.space_group_name_H-M   'P 1'
#
loop_
_entity.id
_entity.type
_entity.pdbx_description
1 polymer ?
#
loop_
_entity_poly.entity_id
_entity_poly.type
_entity_poly.pdbx_seq_one_letter_code
_entity_poly.pdbx_strand_id
1 'polypeptide(L)'
;MALELFEAPVSPAFPTLPRIKDTLKELKLLHAVLEPWKLAELMKALPNLESLSYVEGLPITDSPHDLLGSASQIRTELLSTARHLRHLQLSLDARKQRMNKPPRPTDDQLLGSLRDMTALEELVLGAWYVTVPDKSTSFTDDMALVDILPASIRSVKLEVFGGEYTKSTVNFWAVMNLAASAPERFPSLRIIEFTFAGMTREEIYTMKTAYEIRGIEFTATSMPSKHRGT
;
A
#
# COMPACT_ATOMS: atom_id res chain seq x y z
N MET A 1 -16.10 -11.91 -14.06
CA MET A 1 -15.60 -13.29 -13.97
C MET A 1 -14.30 -13.22 -13.18
N ALA A 2 -14.37 -13.50 -11.88
CA ALA A 2 -13.19 -13.55 -11.01
C ALA A 2 -12.51 -14.91 -11.21
N LEU A 3 -11.20 -14.92 -11.46
CA LEU A 3 -10.41 -16.16 -11.48
C LEU A 3 -9.79 -16.32 -10.08
N GLU A 4 -10.33 -17.26 -9.29
CA GLU A 4 -9.59 -17.89 -8.20
C GLU A 4 -8.55 -18.82 -8.82
N LEU A 5 -7.27 -18.57 -8.55
CA LEU A 5 -6.18 -19.39 -9.09
C LEU A 5 -5.83 -20.53 -8.13
N PHE A 6 -6.21 -21.71 -8.59
CA PHE A 6 -5.77 -23.06 -8.26
C PHE A 6 -4.44 -23.19 -7.52
N GLU A 7 -4.47 -23.89 -6.38
CA GLU A 7 -3.36 -24.73 -5.95
C GLU A 7 -3.23 -25.90 -6.95
N ALA A 8 -2.21 -25.89 -7.80
CA ALA A 8 -1.84 -27.06 -8.59
C ALA A 8 -0.31 -27.11 -8.78
N PRO A 9 0.30 -28.32 -8.72
CA PRO A 9 1.74 -28.48 -8.71
C PRO A 9 2.34 -28.20 -10.09
N VAL A 10 3.58 -27.73 -10.05
CA VAL A 10 4.48 -27.37 -11.15
C VAL A 10 4.27 -28.20 -12.42
N SER A 11 3.76 -27.55 -13.48
CA SER A 11 3.86 -28.02 -14.87
C SER A 11 4.30 -26.84 -15.75
N PRO A 12 5.34 -26.99 -16.61
CA PRO A 12 5.98 -25.88 -17.32
C PRO A 12 5.28 -25.46 -18.62
N ALA A 13 4.03 -25.89 -18.85
CA ALA A 13 3.27 -25.48 -20.02
C ALA A 13 2.24 -24.41 -19.61
N PHE A 14 2.62 -23.14 -19.73
CA PHE A 14 1.64 -22.05 -19.77
C PHE A 14 0.68 -22.30 -20.94
N PRO A 15 -0.62 -22.55 -20.70
CA PRO A 15 -1.57 -22.68 -21.80
C PRO A 15 -1.66 -21.33 -22.51
N THR A 16 -1.60 -21.35 -23.84
CA THR A 16 -1.63 -20.21 -24.77
C THR A 16 -2.35 -18.96 -24.23
N LEU A 17 -1.55 -18.05 -23.69
CA LEU A 17 -1.92 -16.80 -23.01
C LEU A 17 -2.39 -15.58 -23.85
N PRO A 18 -2.39 -15.51 -25.20
CA PRO A 18 -2.62 -14.24 -25.91
C PRO A 18 -3.96 -13.56 -25.56
N ARG A 19 -5.06 -14.33 -25.47
CA ARG A 19 -6.40 -13.76 -25.25
C ARG A 19 -6.67 -13.31 -23.82
N ILE A 20 -5.97 -13.89 -22.85
CA ILE A 20 -6.17 -13.55 -21.43
C ILE A 20 -5.56 -12.17 -21.16
N LYS A 21 -4.42 -11.84 -21.77
CA LYS A 21 -3.74 -10.56 -21.58
C LYS A 21 -4.61 -9.35 -21.97
N ASP A 22 -5.40 -9.50 -23.03
CA ASP A 22 -6.28 -8.43 -23.53
C ASP A 22 -7.59 -8.31 -22.74
N THR A 23 -7.95 -9.31 -21.93
CA THR A 23 -9.24 -9.36 -21.22
C THR A 23 -9.11 -9.34 -19.70
N LEU A 24 -7.91 -9.55 -19.15
CA LEU A 24 -7.67 -9.57 -17.72
C LEU A 24 -7.74 -8.15 -17.13
N LYS A 25 -8.74 -7.94 -16.28
CA LYS A 25 -8.97 -6.65 -15.58
C LYS A 25 -8.52 -6.66 -14.12
N GLU A 26 -8.39 -7.83 -13.51
CA GLU A 26 -8.05 -7.97 -12.10
C GLU A 26 -6.98 -9.04 -11.95
N LEU A 27 -5.94 -8.74 -11.17
CA LEU A 27 -4.85 -9.65 -10.88
C LEU A 27 -4.55 -9.61 -9.38
N LYS A 28 -4.54 -10.80 -8.77
CA LYS A 28 -4.17 -10.99 -7.37
C LYS A 28 -2.90 -11.84 -7.29
N LEU A 29 -1.86 -11.25 -6.73
CA LEU A 29 -0.57 -11.86 -6.46
C LEU A 29 -0.39 -11.90 -4.94
N LEU A 30 -0.99 -12.92 -4.33
CA LEU A 30 -0.97 -13.09 -2.87
C LEU A 30 0.21 -13.96 -2.47
N HIS A 31 1.01 -13.47 -1.53
CA HIS A 31 2.25 -14.11 -1.09
C HIS A 31 3.22 -14.42 -2.23
N ALA A 32 3.20 -13.59 -3.27
CA ALA A 32 4.05 -13.75 -4.43
C ALA A 32 5.47 -13.26 -4.12
N VAL A 33 6.46 -14.00 -4.62
CA VAL A 33 7.87 -13.63 -4.52
C VAL A 33 8.34 -13.30 -5.95
N LEU A 34 8.28 -12.02 -6.31
CA LEU A 34 8.64 -11.54 -7.64
C LEU A 34 9.83 -10.59 -7.57
N GLU A 35 10.73 -10.73 -8.54
CA GLU A 35 11.76 -9.73 -8.81
C GLU A 35 11.10 -8.45 -9.38
N PRO A 36 11.59 -7.24 -9.05
CA PRO A 36 10.98 -5.97 -9.49
C PRO A 36 10.75 -5.89 -11.00
N TRP A 37 11.73 -6.31 -11.80
CA TRP A 37 11.65 -6.24 -13.25
C TRP A 37 10.60 -7.20 -13.84
N LYS A 38 10.39 -8.38 -13.22
CA LYS A 38 9.32 -9.31 -13.61
C LYS A 38 7.94 -8.72 -13.37
N LEU A 39 7.78 -7.94 -12.30
CA LEU A 39 6.53 -7.23 -12.03
C LEU A 39 6.29 -6.13 -13.08
N ALA A 40 7.31 -5.36 -13.45
CA ALA A 40 7.22 -4.37 -14.52
C ALA A 40 6.87 -5.00 -15.89
N GLU A 41 7.51 -6.12 -16.25
CA GLU A 41 7.20 -6.86 -17.48
C GLU A 41 5.77 -7.38 -17.47
N LEU A 42 5.29 -7.88 -16.32
CA LEU A 42 3.91 -8.33 -16.16
C LEU A 42 2.92 -7.17 -16.35
N MET A 43 3.19 -5.99 -15.79
CA MET A 43 2.33 -4.82 -15.97
C MET A 43 2.29 -4.35 -17.43
N LYS A 44 3.44 -4.36 -18.12
CA LYS A 44 3.51 -4.05 -19.56
C LYS A 44 2.74 -5.06 -20.41
N ALA A 45 2.74 -6.33 -19.99
CA ALA A 45 2.03 -7.40 -20.68
C ALA A 45 0.51 -7.40 -20.42
N LEU A 46 0.03 -6.59 -19.46
CA LEU A 46 -1.37 -6.52 -19.04
C LEU A 46 -1.89 -5.07 -19.12
N PRO A 47 -1.96 -4.47 -20.32
CA PRO A 47 -2.31 -3.06 -20.50
C PRO A 47 -3.76 -2.72 -20.12
N ASN A 48 -4.65 -3.71 -20.06
CA ASN A 48 -6.06 -3.54 -19.70
C ASN A 48 -6.35 -3.85 -18.22
N LEU A 49 -5.31 -4.10 -17.42
CA LEU A 49 -5.47 -4.39 -16.00
C LEU A 49 -6.00 -3.13 -15.28
N GLU A 50 -7.13 -3.25 -14.60
CA GLU A 50 -7.74 -2.16 -13.82
C GLU A 50 -7.48 -2.31 -12.32
N SER A 51 -7.20 -3.53 -11.84
CA SER A 51 -7.04 -3.85 -10.43
C SER A 51 -5.86 -4.79 -10.18
N LEU A 52 -5.00 -4.40 -9.23
CA LEU A 52 -3.89 -5.20 -8.76
C LEU A 52 -3.89 -5.32 -7.23
N SER A 53 -3.89 -6.54 -6.72
CA SER A 53 -3.52 -6.83 -5.32
C SER A 53 -2.18 -7.54 -5.29
N TYR A 54 -1.16 -6.89 -4.74
CA TYR A 54 0.15 -7.49 -4.51
C TYR A 54 0.45 -7.56 -3.02
N VAL A 55 0.52 -8.79 -2.51
CA VAL A 55 0.94 -9.10 -1.14
C VAL A 55 2.23 -9.90 -1.24
N GLU A 56 3.32 -9.36 -0.72
CA GLU A 56 4.64 -10.00 -0.81
C GLU A 56 4.68 -11.31 -0.03
N GLY A 57 5.28 -12.32 -0.64
CA GLY A 57 5.59 -13.59 0.01
C GLY A 57 6.91 -13.58 0.79
N LEU A 58 7.01 -14.52 1.72
CA LEU A 58 8.31 -14.89 2.29
C LEU A 58 9.00 -15.87 1.33
N PRO A 59 10.27 -15.65 0.95
CA PRO A 59 11.04 -16.62 0.20
C PRO A 59 11.17 -17.86 1.06
N ILE A 60 11.04 -19.02 0.42
CA ILE A 60 11.22 -20.32 1.06
C ILE A 60 12.73 -20.64 1.18
N THR A 61 13.61 -19.78 0.64
CA THR A 61 15.05 -20.05 0.53
C THR A 61 15.85 -19.48 1.70
N ASP A 62 16.77 -20.29 2.24
CA ASP A 62 17.71 -19.94 3.31
C ASP A 62 18.79 -18.92 2.92
N SER A 63 18.84 -18.50 1.64
CA SER A 63 19.82 -17.52 1.14
C SER A 63 19.23 -16.11 1.19
N PRO A 64 19.61 -15.24 2.14
CA PRO A 64 18.83 -14.04 2.45
C PRO A 64 19.06 -12.84 1.51
N HIS A 65 19.97 -12.93 0.53
CA HIS A 65 20.60 -11.73 -0.01
C HIS A 65 20.58 -11.51 -1.53
N ASP A 66 20.37 -12.52 -2.38
CA ASP A 66 20.71 -12.34 -3.82
C ASP A 66 19.53 -12.31 -4.80
N LEU A 67 18.30 -12.63 -4.39
CA LEU A 67 17.20 -12.87 -5.35
C LEU A 67 15.98 -11.96 -5.19
N LEU A 68 15.96 -11.07 -4.19
CA LEU A 68 14.82 -10.21 -3.92
C LEU A 68 15.21 -8.76 -4.02
N GLY A 69 14.79 -8.11 -5.11
CA GLY A 69 14.87 -6.65 -5.19
C GLY A 69 14.20 -6.03 -3.97
N SER A 70 14.75 -4.92 -3.50
CA SER A 70 14.22 -4.23 -2.33
C SER A 70 12.75 -3.86 -2.55
N ALA A 71 11.96 -3.81 -1.47
CA ALA A 71 10.61 -3.27 -1.48
C ALA A 71 10.51 -1.89 -2.19
N SER A 72 11.60 -1.10 -2.16
CA SER A 72 11.70 0.17 -2.88
C SER A 72 11.74 0.00 -4.40
N GLN A 73 12.48 -0.98 -4.89
CA GLN A 73 12.55 -1.27 -6.32
C GLN A 73 11.22 -1.83 -6.83
N ILE A 74 10.60 -2.78 -6.12
CA ILE A 74 9.28 -3.33 -6.50
C ILE A 74 8.24 -2.21 -6.61
N ARG A 75 8.22 -1.29 -5.63
CA ARG A 75 7.36 -0.09 -5.68
C ARG A 75 7.62 0.78 -6.90
N THR A 76 8.88 1.18 -7.12
CA THR A 76 9.25 2.15 -8.16
C THR A 76 8.89 1.61 -9.54
N GLU A 77 9.21 0.34 -9.78
CA GLU A 77 8.88 -0.35 -11.03
C GLU A 77 7.37 -0.49 -11.22
N LEU A 78 6.64 -0.83 -10.17
CA LEU A 78 5.19 -0.97 -10.26
C LEU A 78 4.50 0.38 -10.53
N LEU A 79 4.82 1.41 -9.75
CA LEU A 79 4.17 2.72 -9.87
C LEU A 79 4.52 3.44 -11.17
N SER A 80 5.70 3.18 -11.73
CA SER A 80 6.09 3.74 -13.04
C SER A 80 5.39 3.05 -14.22
N THR A 81 5.02 1.78 -14.10
CA THR A 81 4.47 0.98 -15.21
C THR A 81 2.96 0.75 -15.15
N ALA A 82 2.35 0.89 -13.98
CA ALA A 82 0.94 0.56 -13.76
C ALA A 82 0.04 1.79 -13.59
N ARG A 83 0.37 2.91 -14.25
CA ARG A 83 -0.33 4.21 -14.12
C ARG A 83 -1.81 4.17 -14.52
N HIS A 84 -2.23 3.16 -15.29
CA HIS A 84 -3.60 2.94 -15.73
C HIS A 84 -4.49 2.23 -14.71
N LEU A 85 -3.91 1.70 -13.62
CA LEU A 85 -4.68 1.02 -12.58
C LEU A 85 -5.68 1.95 -11.90
N ARG A 86 -6.87 1.42 -11.65
CA ARG A 86 -7.94 2.06 -10.87
C ARG A 86 -7.94 1.58 -9.42
N HIS A 87 -7.49 0.35 -9.18
CA HIS A 87 -7.42 -0.24 -7.85
C HIS A 87 -6.03 -0.79 -7.60
N LEU A 88 -5.43 -0.39 -6.48
CA LEU A 88 -4.10 -0.82 -6.08
C LEU A 88 -4.09 -1.23 -4.61
N GLN A 89 -3.81 -2.50 -4.35
CA GLN A 89 -3.50 -2.99 -3.03
C GLN A 89 -2.04 -3.42 -2.96
N LEU A 90 -1.30 -2.84 -2.03
CA LEU A 90 0.11 -3.14 -1.79
C LEU A 90 0.36 -3.48 -0.34
N SER A 91 0.92 -4.67 -0.10
CA SER A 91 1.41 -5.09 1.21
C SER A 91 2.78 -5.76 1.04
N LEU A 92 3.84 -5.12 1.53
CA LEU A 92 5.22 -5.63 1.49
C LEU A 92 5.67 -6.02 2.90
N ASP A 93 6.34 -7.17 3.03
CA ASP A 93 6.78 -7.66 4.35
C ASP A 93 8.09 -6.98 4.76
N ALA A 94 8.00 -6.04 5.70
CA ALA A 94 9.15 -5.31 6.21
C ALA A 94 10.07 -6.14 7.12
N ARG A 95 9.75 -7.40 7.45
CA ARG A 95 10.64 -8.24 8.26
C ARG A 95 11.99 -8.49 7.57
N LYS A 96 12.06 -8.44 6.24
CA LYS A 96 13.33 -8.54 5.47
C LYS A 96 14.17 -7.26 5.50
N GLN A 97 13.61 -6.10 5.84
CA GLN A 97 14.36 -4.84 5.94
C GLN A 97 15.14 -4.71 7.27
N ARG A 98 15.09 -5.74 8.13
CA ARG A 98 15.67 -5.73 9.47
C ARG A 98 17.18 -5.98 9.52
N MET A 99 17.79 -6.56 8.48
CA MET A 99 19.19 -7.02 8.55
C MET A 99 20.21 -6.00 8.04
N ASN A 100 19.84 -5.14 7.11
CA ASN A 100 20.66 -4.02 6.65
C ASN A 100 19.72 -2.85 6.56
N LYS A 101 19.85 -1.81 7.40
CA LYS A 101 19.06 -0.58 7.32
C LYS A 101 19.19 -0.05 5.89
N PRO A 102 18.25 -0.31 4.98
CA PRO A 102 18.27 0.39 3.72
C PRO A 102 17.98 1.84 4.10
N PRO A 103 18.48 2.85 3.36
CA PRO A 103 17.94 4.18 3.51
C PRO A 103 16.42 4.04 3.47
N ARG A 104 15.75 4.52 4.54
CA ARG A 104 14.30 4.78 4.45
C ARG A 104 14.13 5.49 3.11
N PRO A 105 13.25 5.01 2.22
CA PRO A 105 13.08 5.65 0.93
C PRO A 105 13.00 7.14 1.20
N THR A 106 13.92 7.93 0.65
CA THR A 106 13.75 9.39 0.68
C THR A 106 12.41 9.62 0.01
N ASP A 107 11.47 10.12 0.80
CA ASP A 107 10.03 10.06 0.52
C ASP A 107 9.72 10.55 -0.90
N ASP A 108 10.47 11.54 -1.40
CA ASP A 108 10.39 12.16 -2.73
C ASP A 108 10.12 11.23 -3.94
N GLN A 109 10.72 10.03 -4.01
CA GLN A 109 10.51 9.13 -5.16
C GLN A 109 9.18 8.35 -5.09
N LEU A 110 8.72 8.07 -3.87
CA LEU A 110 7.46 7.39 -3.59
C LEU A 110 6.30 8.40 -3.68
N LEU A 111 6.53 9.63 -3.19
CA LEU A 111 5.57 10.72 -3.17
C LEU A 111 5.13 11.14 -4.59
N GLY A 112 6.07 11.20 -5.55
CA GLY A 112 5.73 11.57 -6.94
C GLY A 112 4.93 10.50 -7.69
N SER A 113 5.19 9.21 -7.40
CA SER A 113 4.74 8.14 -8.30
C SER A 113 3.28 7.74 -8.11
N LEU A 114 2.72 7.80 -6.90
CA LEU A 114 1.28 7.57 -6.65
C LEU A 114 0.42 8.75 -7.14
N ARG A 115 0.91 9.97 -6.95
CA ARG A 115 0.24 11.20 -7.40
C ARG A 115 0.03 11.22 -8.90
N ASP A 116 0.98 10.65 -9.64
CA ASP A 116 0.94 10.52 -11.10
C ASP A 116 -0.06 9.46 -11.60
N MET A 117 -0.63 8.62 -10.73
CA MET A 117 -1.62 7.60 -11.11
C MET A 117 -3.02 8.22 -11.22
N THR A 118 -3.26 9.00 -12.26
CA THR A 118 -4.49 9.80 -12.44
C THR A 118 -5.77 8.97 -12.60
N ALA A 119 -5.67 7.66 -12.82
CA ALA A 119 -6.79 6.73 -12.90
C ALA A 119 -7.10 6.05 -11.56
N LEU A 120 -6.24 6.19 -10.55
CA LEU A 120 -6.34 5.46 -9.30
C LEU A 120 -7.52 5.98 -8.47
N GLU A 121 -8.48 5.10 -8.18
CA GLU A 121 -9.70 5.38 -7.43
C GLU A 121 -9.67 4.72 -6.05
N GLU A 122 -9.01 3.56 -5.91
CA GLU A 122 -8.91 2.85 -4.63
C GLU A 122 -7.48 2.46 -4.32
N LEU A 123 -7.02 2.80 -3.11
CA LEU A 123 -5.69 2.50 -2.63
C LEU A 123 -5.76 1.77 -1.29
N VAL A 124 -5.15 0.59 -1.23
CA VAL A 124 -4.94 -0.16 0.01
C VAL A 124 -3.45 -0.28 0.27
N LEU A 125 -2.97 0.31 1.35
CA LEU A 125 -1.56 0.25 1.74
C LEU A 125 -1.39 -0.52 3.06
N GLY A 126 -0.51 -1.50 3.02
CA GLY A 126 -0.01 -2.20 4.20
C GLY A 126 0.79 -1.29 5.13
N ALA A 127 0.97 -1.73 6.36
CA ALA A 127 1.37 -0.87 7.48
C ALA A 127 2.79 -0.31 7.53
N TRP A 128 3.57 -0.53 6.48
CA TRP A 128 4.93 -0.01 6.35
C TRP A 128 5.05 1.14 5.36
N TYR A 129 3.99 1.44 4.60
CA TYR A 129 3.96 2.55 3.64
C TYR A 129 3.60 3.90 4.27
N VAL A 130 3.01 3.89 5.46
CA VAL A 130 2.61 5.10 6.21
C VAL A 130 3.45 5.22 7.48
N THR A 131 4.75 4.98 7.38
CA THR A 131 5.68 5.28 8.49
C THR A 131 6.21 6.69 8.29
N VAL A 132 5.54 7.67 8.89
CA VAL A 132 6.11 9.03 8.98
C VAL A 132 7.30 8.99 9.95
N PRO A 133 8.45 9.59 9.61
CA PRO A 133 9.62 9.58 10.47
C PRO A 133 9.31 10.05 11.90
N ASP A 134 9.71 9.24 12.89
CA ASP A 134 9.60 9.55 14.32
C ASP A 134 10.48 10.76 14.71
N LYS A 135 10.01 11.49 15.74
CA LYS A 135 10.35 12.83 16.27
C LYS A 135 11.82 13.18 16.54
N SER A 136 12.78 12.36 16.14
CA SER A 136 14.21 12.63 16.33
C SER A 136 14.85 13.50 15.24
N THR A 137 14.16 13.70 14.12
CA THR A 137 14.55 14.63 13.05
C THR A 137 13.40 15.60 12.81
N SER A 138 13.67 16.89 12.89
CA SER A 138 12.76 18.03 13.10
C SER A 138 11.72 18.34 12.01
N PHE A 139 11.28 17.36 11.21
CA PHE A 139 10.28 17.55 10.17
C PHE A 139 9.30 16.37 10.20
N THR A 140 8.22 16.51 10.96
CA THR A 140 7.01 15.72 10.68
C THR A 140 6.40 16.30 9.42
N ASP A 141 6.50 15.57 8.30
CA ASP A 141 5.78 15.93 7.09
C ASP A 141 4.30 15.58 7.26
N ASP A 142 3.58 16.50 7.88
CA ASP A 142 2.14 16.38 8.11
C ASP A 142 1.33 16.55 6.81
N MET A 143 1.99 16.83 5.67
CA MET A 143 1.36 16.90 4.36
C MET A 143 1.63 15.66 3.50
N ALA A 144 2.47 14.73 3.96
CA ALA A 144 2.89 13.55 3.20
C ALA A 144 1.71 12.78 2.56
N LEU A 145 0.65 12.47 3.32
CA LEU A 145 -0.53 11.77 2.78
C LEU A 145 -1.29 12.59 1.73
N VAL A 146 -1.32 13.91 1.89
CA VAL A 146 -1.98 14.82 0.93
C VAL A 146 -1.15 14.94 -0.35
N ASP A 147 0.17 14.81 -0.26
CA ASP A 147 1.05 14.97 -1.41
C ASP A 147 1.23 13.70 -2.24
N ILE A 148 0.96 12.52 -1.67
CA ILE A 148 1.04 11.25 -2.41
C ILE A 148 -0.23 10.87 -3.18
N LEU A 149 -1.39 11.31 -2.72
CA LEU A 149 -2.65 10.81 -3.28
C LEU A 149 -2.97 11.54 -4.59
N PRO A 150 -3.48 10.82 -5.61
CA PRO A 150 -3.99 11.44 -6.82
C PRO A 150 -5.39 12.03 -6.58
N ALA A 151 -5.76 13.07 -7.34
CA ALA A 151 -7.06 13.74 -7.23
C ALA A 151 -8.26 12.82 -7.55
N SER A 152 -8.02 11.73 -8.29
CA SER A 152 -9.01 10.71 -8.66
C SER A 152 -9.44 9.80 -7.51
N ILE A 153 -8.71 9.83 -6.38
CA ILE A 153 -8.93 8.89 -5.29
C ILE A 153 -10.34 9.00 -4.70
N ARG A 154 -10.95 7.84 -4.46
CA ARG A 154 -12.30 7.67 -3.88
C ARG A 154 -12.29 6.90 -2.58
N SER A 155 -11.36 5.96 -2.43
CA SER A 155 -11.22 5.12 -1.25
C SER A 155 -9.75 4.96 -0.87
N VAL A 156 -9.44 5.12 0.42
CA VAL A 156 -8.11 4.91 0.96
C VAL A 156 -8.20 4.00 2.19
N LYS A 157 -7.50 2.87 2.15
CA LYS A 157 -7.35 1.96 3.29
C LYS A 157 -5.90 1.89 3.71
N LEU A 158 -5.63 2.26 4.96
CA LEU A 158 -4.28 2.27 5.52
C LEU A 158 -4.24 1.30 6.70
N GLU A 159 -3.42 0.27 6.58
CA GLU A 159 -2.95 -0.46 7.75
C GLU A 159 -1.86 0.38 8.42
N VAL A 160 -1.80 0.40 9.75
CA VAL A 160 -0.73 1.08 10.50
C VAL A 160 -0.29 0.20 11.67
N PHE A 161 0.96 -0.31 11.62
CA PHE A 161 1.56 -1.12 12.67
C PHE A 161 2.38 -0.21 13.58
N GLY A 162 1.95 -0.06 14.83
CA GLY A 162 2.87 0.27 15.91
C GLY A 162 3.75 -0.96 16.18
N GLY A 163 4.98 -0.97 15.68
CA GLY A 163 5.92 -2.04 16.03
C GLY A 163 6.28 -2.00 17.52
N GLU A 164 6.56 -3.16 18.13
CA GLU A 164 7.05 -3.29 19.52
C GLU A 164 8.29 -2.42 19.83
N TYR A 165 8.98 -1.93 18.79
CA TYR A 165 10.22 -1.15 18.88
C TYR A 165 10.12 0.23 18.24
N THR A 166 9.01 0.55 17.57
CA THR A 166 8.77 1.88 17.01
C THR A 166 7.64 2.50 17.81
N LYS A 167 7.95 3.51 18.62
CA LYS A 167 6.94 4.49 19.10
C LYS A 167 6.35 5.32 17.94
N SER A 168 6.30 4.75 16.74
CA SER A 168 5.66 5.32 15.58
C SER A 168 4.16 5.15 15.80
N THR A 169 3.63 6.03 16.64
CA THR A 169 2.22 6.39 16.61
C THR A 169 1.90 6.80 15.19
N VAL A 170 0.74 6.40 14.68
CA VAL A 170 0.19 6.93 13.42
C VAL A 170 0.48 8.43 13.38
N ASN A 171 0.95 8.98 12.26
CA ASN A 171 1.02 10.44 12.13
C ASN A 171 -0.40 10.98 12.06
N PHE A 172 -0.98 11.15 13.24
CA PHE A 172 -2.30 11.68 13.47
C PHE A 172 -2.49 12.98 12.70
N TRP A 173 -1.48 13.84 12.66
CA TRP A 173 -1.53 15.10 11.92
C TRP A 173 -1.61 14.91 10.41
N ALA A 174 -0.86 13.98 9.82
CA ALA A 174 -1.00 13.66 8.41
C ALA A 174 -2.40 13.16 8.05
N VAL A 175 -2.99 12.31 8.91
CA VAL A 175 -4.36 11.81 8.72
C VAL A 175 -5.38 12.93 8.87
N MET A 176 -5.21 13.83 9.83
CA MET A 176 -6.09 14.98 10.03
C MET A 176 -5.98 16.01 8.89
N ASN A 177 -4.78 16.25 8.37
CA ASN A 177 -4.56 17.14 7.23
C ASN A 177 -5.16 16.60 5.94
N LEU A 178 -5.18 15.27 5.76
CA LEU A 178 -5.93 14.64 4.68
C LEU A 178 -7.43 14.95 4.80
N ALA A 179 -8.03 14.81 5.99
CA ALA A 179 -9.44 15.17 6.20
C ALA A 179 -9.71 16.66 5.91
N ALA A 180 -8.80 17.55 6.34
CA ALA A 180 -8.93 18.98 6.12
C ALA A 180 -8.83 19.37 4.64
N SER A 181 -7.92 18.73 3.90
CA SER A 181 -7.63 19.04 2.50
C SER A 181 -8.52 18.31 1.49
N ALA A 182 -9.20 17.24 1.92
CA ALA A 182 -9.97 16.38 1.03
C ALA A 182 -11.03 17.11 0.18
N PRO A 183 -11.82 18.08 0.69
CA PRO A 183 -12.85 18.73 -0.12
C PRO A 183 -12.28 19.45 -1.37
N GLU A 184 -11.08 20.00 -1.25
CA GLU A 184 -10.44 20.78 -2.32
C GLU A 184 -9.53 19.91 -3.19
N ARG A 185 -8.71 19.06 -2.57
CA ARG A 185 -7.69 18.26 -3.29
C ARG A 185 -8.21 16.91 -3.77
N PHE A 186 -9.19 16.34 -3.10
CA PHE A 186 -9.73 15.00 -3.37
C PHE A 186 -11.27 15.01 -3.37
N PRO A 187 -11.91 15.78 -4.27
CA PRO A 187 -13.36 15.98 -4.26
C PRO A 187 -14.16 14.69 -4.47
N SER A 188 -13.52 13.61 -4.91
CA SER A 188 -14.11 12.28 -5.12
C SER A 188 -13.91 11.34 -3.94
N LEU A 189 -13.11 11.71 -2.92
CA LEU A 189 -12.86 10.87 -1.74
C LEU A 189 -14.16 10.70 -0.94
N ARG A 190 -14.55 9.45 -0.71
CA ARG A 190 -15.78 9.09 0.02
C ARG A 190 -15.54 8.14 1.16
N ILE A 191 -14.49 7.33 1.10
CA ILE A 191 -14.24 6.28 2.10
C ILE A 191 -12.80 6.40 2.59
N ILE A 192 -12.64 6.35 3.91
CA ILE A 192 -11.35 6.11 4.53
C ILE A 192 -11.44 5.01 5.59
N GLU A 193 -10.53 4.05 5.50
CA GLU A 193 -10.43 2.94 6.44
C GLU A 193 -9.04 2.91 7.07
N PHE A 194 -9.00 2.86 8.40
CA PHE A 194 -7.77 2.69 9.16
C PHE A 194 -7.78 1.39 9.92
N THR A 195 -6.72 0.60 9.78
CA THR A 195 -6.44 -0.52 10.68
C THR A 195 -5.25 -0.16 11.54
N PHE A 196 -5.40 -0.01 12.85
CA PHE A 196 -4.37 0.56 13.72
C PHE A 196 -3.98 -0.38 14.88
N ALA A 197 -2.76 -0.22 15.38
CA ALA A 197 -2.33 -0.77 16.65
C ALA A 197 -1.98 0.38 17.61
N GLY A 198 -2.74 0.54 18.69
CA GLY A 198 -2.39 1.46 19.79
C GLY A 198 -2.88 2.91 19.68
N MET A 199 -3.92 3.21 18.90
CA MET A 199 -4.62 4.51 19.01
C MET A 199 -5.58 4.52 20.20
N THR A 200 -5.71 5.69 20.81
CA THR A 200 -6.71 5.97 21.85
C THR A 200 -8.11 6.13 21.24
N ARG A 201 -9.16 5.98 22.08
CA ARG A 201 -10.54 6.19 21.65
C ARG A 201 -10.79 7.64 21.25
N GLU A 202 -10.14 8.57 21.95
CA GLU A 202 -10.20 10.00 21.73
C GLU A 202 -9.64 10.39 20.37
N GLU A 203 -8.50 9.83 19.97
CA GLU A 203 -7.92 10.04 18.64
C GLU A 203 -8.83 9.51 17.53
N ILE A 204 -9.36 8.30 17.70
CA ILE A 204 -10.30 7.68 16.75
C ILE A 204 -11.55 8.54 16.58
N TYR A 205 -12.13 9.01 17.69
CA TYR A 205 -13.30 9.88 17.67
C TYR A 205 -13.00 11.20 16.95
N THR A 206 -11.85 11.80 17.23
CA THR A 206 -11.43 13.06 16.61
C THR A 206 -11.29 12.92 15.08
N MET A 207 -10.62 11.86 14.61
CA MET A 207 -10.52 11.58 13.18
C MET A 207 -11.88 11.32 12.55
N LYS A 208 -12.71 10.48 13.20
CA LYS A 208 -14.07 10.18 12.72
C LYS A 208 -14.86 11.47 12.48
N THR A 209 -14.92 12.36 13.47
CA THR A 209 -15.62 13.64 13.34
C THR A 209 -15.05 14.49 12.20
N ALA A 210 -13.73 14.55 12.05
CA ALA A 210 -13.09 15.33 10.99
C ALA A 210 -13.47 14.85 9.58
N TYR A 211 -13.56 13.54 9.35
CA TYR A 211 -13.96 12.97 8.06
C TYR A 211 -15.47 13.05 7.82
N GLU A 212 -16.30 12.74 8.82
CA GLU A 212 -17.76 12.74 8.67
C GLU A 212 -18.33 14.13 8.37
N ILE A 213 -17.77 15.21 8.97
CA ILE A 213 -18.15 16.60 8.66
C ILE A 213 -17.88 16.95 7.18
N ARG A 214 -16.95 16.24 6.53
CA ARG A 214 -16.65 16.41 5.10
C ARG A 214 -17.44 15.45 4.20
N GLY A 215 -18.36 14.67 4.74
CA GLY A 215 -19.12 13.68 4.00
C GLY A 215 -18.27 12.47 3.56
N ILE A 216 -17.18 12.19 4.28
CA ILE A 216 -16.32 11.04 4.06
C ILE A 216 -16.64 10.00 5.13
N GLU A 217 -16.99 8.80 4.70
CA GLU A 217 -17.20 7.65 5.57
C GLU A 217 -15.88 7.24 6.22
N PHE A 218 -15.89 7.11 7.55
CA PHE A 218 -14.72 6.74 8.33
C PHE A 218 -14.95 5.41 9.05
N THR A 219 -14.08 4.44 8.77
CA THR A 219 -14.02 3.17 9.49
C THR A 219 -12.65 3.01 10.14
N ALA A 220 -12.62 2.58 11.39
CA ALA A 220 -11.37 2.32 12.10
C ALA A 220 -11.45 1.00 12.87
N THR A 221 -10.49 0.11 12.61
CA THR A 221 -10.41 -1.23 13.19
C THR A 221 -9.14 -1.35 14.01
N SER A 222 -9.26 -1.74 15.28
CA SER A 222 -8.10 -2.10 16.08
C SER A 222 -7.59 -3.46 15.66
N MET A 223 -6.29 -3.60 15.46
CA MET A 223 -5.67 -4.90 15.31
C MET A 223 -5.77 -5.66 16.64
N PRO A 224 -6.02 -6.98 16.60
CA PRO A 224 -5.94 -7.80 17.80
C PRO A 224 -4.51 -7.73 18.35
N SER A 225 -4.35 -7.29 19.59
CA SER A 225 -3.08 -7.42 20.29
C SER A 225 -2.77 -8.92 20.35
N LYS A 226 -1.62 -9.33 19.80
CA LYS A 226 -1.08 -10.65 20.14
C LYS A 226 -0.74 -10.58 21.62
N HIS A 227 -1.69 -10.99 22.47
CA HIS A 227 -1.45 -11.18 23.88
C HIS A 227 -0.23 -12.09 24.00
N ARG A 228 0.79 -11.57 24.68
CA ARG A 228 1.89 -12.35 25.24
C ARG A 228 1.26 -13.52 26.00
N GLY A 229 1.37 -14.71 25.43
CA GLY A 229 1.27 -15.94 26.22
C GLY A 229 2.45 -15.94 27.17
N THR A 230 2.21 -15.47 28.39
CA THR A 230 2.97 -15.87 29.57
C THR A 230 2.52 -17.26 29.99
#